data_AF-A0A8S2XPA2-F1
#
_entry.id   AF-A0A8S2XPA2-F1
#
_cell.length_a   1.000
_cell.length_b   1.000
_cell.length_c   1.000
_cell.angle_alpha   90.00
_cell.angle_beta   90.00
_cell.angle_gamma   90.00
#
_symmetry.space_group_name_H-M   'P 1'
#
loop_
_entity.id
_entity.type
_entity.pdbx_description
1 polymer ?
#
loop_
_entity_poly.entity_id
_entity_poly.type
_entity_poly.pdbx_seq_one_letter_code
_entity_poly.pdbx_strand_id
1 'polypeptide(L)'
;MHIRATRWRMFECHLIIRLRTITIDFELGVSNVFTKYYQSLIVRGCLFHFWQSLFRKFIDLGLKTTYNNDENLRNWFRSFASLSLLPLNHMLQGLQCLILTRPEYPSIQGFLDYYHSTYGPFTKFPPHMYNHYRNITPRTINY
;
A
#
# COMPACT_ATOMS: atom_id res chain seq x y z
N MET A 1 18.68 10.39 -11.37
CA MET A 1 20.13 10.42 -11.71
C MET A 1 20.97 9.44 -10.87
N HIS A 2 20.64 9.22 -9.59
CA HIS A 2 21.44 8.37 -8.68
C HIS A 2 21.47 6.86 -8.98
N ILE A 3 20.33 6.22 -9.33
CA ILE A 3 20.27 4.75 -9.55
C ILE A 3 21.14 4.26 -10.71
N ARG A 4 21.33 5.08 -11.76
CA ARG A 4 22.26 4.77 -12.87
C ARG A 4 23.72 4.76 -12.40
N ALA A 5 24.12 5.77 -11.61
CA ALA A 5 25.49 5.88 -11.12
C ALA A 5 25.84 4.74 -10.15
N THR A 6 24.89 4.33 -9.30
CA THR A 6 25.07 3.19 -8.38
C THR A 6 25.25 1.87 -9.14
N ARG A 7 24.43 1.63 -10.18
CA ARG A 7 24.56 0.42 -11.02
C ARG A 7 25.92 0.37 -11.74
N TRP A 8 26.38 1.49 -12.29
CA TRP A 8 27.68 1.56 -12.98
C TRP A 8 28.87 1.31 -12.03
N ARG A 9 28.92 1.97 -10.86
CA ARG A 9 30.00 1.74 -9.88
C ARG A 9 30.03 0.32 -9.31
N MET A 10 28.86 -0.31 -9.15
CA MET A 10 28.78 -1.72 -8.70
C MET A 10 29.33 -2.69 -9.74
N PHE A 11 29.14 -2.41 -11.03
CA PHE A 11 29.74 -3.18 -12.13
C PHE A 11 31.26 -3.07 -12.15
N GLU A 12 31.82 -1.86 -11.93
CA GLU A 12 33.27 -1.65 -11.85
C GLU A 12 33.92 -2.43 -10.69
N CYS A 13 33.19 -2.62 -9.60
CA CYS A 13 33.64 -3.39 -8.42
C CYS A 13 33.37 -4.90 -8.53
N HIS A 14 32.95 -5.42 -9.69
CA HIS A 14 32.54 -6.82 -9.89
C HIS A 14 31.43 -7.31 -8.92
N LEU A 15 30.65 -6.38 -8.35
CA LEU A 15 29.57 -6.67 -7.41
C LEU A 15 28.26 -6.87 -8.19
N ILE A 16 27.94 -8.13 -8.48
CA ILE A 16 26.68 -8.49 -9.14
C ILE A 16 25.56 -8.50 -8.09
N ILE A 17 24.89 -7.36 -7.91
CA ILE A 17 23.73 -7.26 -7.03
C ILE A 17 22.46 -7.64 -7.79
N ARG A 18 21.85 -8.76 -7.38
CA ARG A 18 20.53 -9.19 -7.85
C ARG A 18 19.44 -8.68 -6.91
N LEU A 19 18.97 -7.46 -7.16
CA LEU A 19 17.79 -6.91 -6.50
C LEU A 19 16.56 -7.76 -6.86
N ARG A 20 15.97 -8.44 -5.87
CA ARG A 20 14.73 -9.24 -6.05
C ARG A 20 13.48 -8.52 -5.58
N THR A 21 13.59 -7.75 -4.50
CA THR A 21 12.46 -7.02 -3.93
C THR A 21 12.96 -5.72 -3.32
N ILE A 22 12.20 -4.64 -3.52
CA ILE A 22 12.36 -3.39 -2.79
C ILE A 22 11.06 -3.02 -2.09
N THR A 23 11.19 -2.36 -0.95
CA THR A 23 10.07 -1.73 -0.25
C THR A 23 10.29 -0.23 -0.31
N ILE A 24 9.31 0.49 -0.84
CA ILE A 24 9.36 1.94 -1.03
C ILE A 24 8.19 2.61 -0.32
N ASP A 25 8.32 3.89 -0.04
CA ASP A 25 7.16 4.75 0.19
C ASP A 25 6.36 4.85 -1.11
N PHE A 26 5.11 5.33 -1.01
CA PHE A 26 4.22 5.46 -2.16
C PHE A 26 4.60 6.66 -3.06
N GLU A 27 5.90 6.85 -3.34
CA GLU A 27 6.41 7.84 -4.27
C GLU A 27 6.49 7.29 -5.70
N LEU A 28 5.67 7.86 -6.59
CA LEU A 28 5.59 7.44 -8.00
C LEU A 28 6.93 7.52 -8.74
N GLY A 29 7.73 8.56 -8.44
CA GLY A 29 9.03 8.78 -9.10
C GLY A 29 9.99 7.62 -8.84
N VAL A 30 10.06 7.15 -7.60
CA VAL A 30 10.93 6.05 -7.19
C VAL A 30 10.47 4.74 -7.84
N SER A 31 9.17 4.43 -7.76
CA SER A 31 8.59 3.23 -8.36
C SER A 31 8.89 3.13 -9.86
N ASN A 32 8.65 4.21 -10.62
CA ASN A 32 8.85 4.23 -12.07
C ASN A 32 10.32 4.00 -12.48
N VAL A 33 11.27 4.53 -11.70
CA VAL A 33 12.69 4.35 -11.98
C VAL A 33 13.08 2.89 -11.81
N PHE A 34 12.68 2.25 -10.71
CA PHE A 34 13.05 0.86 -10.45
C PHE A 34 12.44 -0.12 -11.45
N THR A 35 11.15 0.04 -11.78
CA THR A 35 10.49 -0.79 -12.79
C THR A 35 11.13 -0.65 -14.17
N LYS A 36 11.65 0.55 -14.52
CA LYS A 36 12.35 0.77 -15.79
C LYS A 36 13.72 0.10 -15.87
N TYR A 37 14.48 0.04 -14.77
CA TYR A 37 15.85 -0.47 -14.77
C TYR A 37 15.98 -1.95 -14.37
N TYR A 38 14.95 -2.53 -13.74
CA TYR A 38 14.96 -3.89 -13.23
C TYR A 38 13.64 -4.61 -13.53
N GLN A 39 13.57 -5.31 -14.67
CA GLN A 39 12.35 -5.98 -15.16
C GLN A 39 11.86 -7.15 -14.29
N SER A 40 12.71 -7.75 -13.47
CA SER A 40 12.36 -8.84 -12.55
C SER A 40 12.20 -8.40 -11.09
N LEU A 41 12.25 -7.08 -10.83
CA LEU A 41 12.18 -6.54 -9.48
C LEU A 41 10.74 -6.45 -9.00
N ILE A 42 10.47 -7.03 -7.83
CA ILE A 42 9.19 -6.84 -7.13
C ILE A 42 9.25 -5.51 -6.37
N VAL A 43 8.41 -4.56 -6.76
CA VAL A 43 8.23 -3.30 -6.04
C VAL A 43 7.06 -3.45 -5.08
N ARG A 44 7.31 -3.29 -3.78
CA ARG A 44 6.28 -3.27 -2.73
C ARG A 44 6.19 -1.89 -2.10
N GLY A 45 4.98 -1.42 -1.86
CA GLY A 45 4.73 -0.30 -0.97
C GLY A 45 5.01 -0.69 0.49
N CYS A 46 5.34 0.30 1.30
CA CYS A 46 5.49 0.14 2.74
C CYS A 46 4.12 -0.04 3.43
N LEU A 47 3.95 -1.10 4.21
CA LEU A 47 2.69 -1.37 4.93
C LEU A 47 2.32 -0.24 5.89
N PHE A 48 3.32 0.33 6.58
CA PHE A 48 3.11 1.46 7.49
C PHE A 48 2.55 2.67 6.74
N HIS A 49 3.16 3.04 5.61
CA HIS A 49 2.70 4.18 4.81
C HIS A 49 1.33 3.92 4.16
N PHE A 50 1.02 2.66 3.81
CA PHE A 50 -0.31 2.27 3.35
C PHE A 50 -1.37 2.48 4.44
N TRP A 51 -1.13 1.97 5.64
CA TRP A 51 -2.08 2.17 6.75
C TRP A 51 -2.19 3.64 7.13
N GLN A 52 -1.07 4.36 7.13
CA GLN A 52 -1.03 5.77 7.44
C GLN A 52 -1.81 6.61 6.42
N SER A 53 -1.71 6.33 5.12
CA SER A 53 -2.47 7.07 4.10
C SER A 53 -3.97 6.84 4.23
N LEU A 54 -4.40 5.59 4.48
CA LEU A 54 -5.81 5.27 4.76
C LEU A 54 -6.31 6.02 5.98
N PHE A 55 -5.54 6.02 7.07
CA PHE A 55 -5.95 6.68 8.31
C PHE A 55 -5.99 8.21 8.17
N ARG A 56 -5.01 8.81 7.48
CA ARG A 56 -5.02 10.24 7.16
C ARG A 56 -6.26 10.61 6.35
N LYS A 57 -6.61 9.84 5.31
CA LYS A 57 -7.84 10.09 4.56
C LYS A 57 -9.08 9.98 5.45
N PHE A 58 -9.11 9.01 6.36
CA PHE A 58 -10.21 8.86 7.33
C PHE A 58 -10.38 10.12 8.19
N ILE A 59 -9.27 10.69 8.68
CA ILE A 59 -9.26 11.95 9.43
C ILE A 59 -9.69 13.13 8.55
N ASP A 60 -9.19 13.24 7.33
CA ASP A 60 -9.53 14.33 6.40
C ASP A 60 -11.03 14.39 6.10
N LEU A 61 -11.71 13.24 6.15
CA LEU A 61 -13.15 13.11 5.96
C LEU A 61 -13.97 13.36 7.24
N GLY A 62 -13.34 13.87 8.30
CA GLY A 62 -13.98 14.23 9.56
C GLY A 62 -14.26 13.07 10.51
N LEU A 63 -13.76 11.86 10.23
CA LEU A 63 -14.11 10.66 11.00
C LEU A 63 -13.25 10.45 12.25
N LYS A 64 -12.34 11.38 12.59
CA LYS A 64 -11.42 11.22 13.74
C LYS A 64 -12.17 11.00 15.06
N THR A 65 -13.14 11.86 15.36
CA THR A 65 -13.91 11.77 16.62
C THR A 65 -14.74 10.49 16.64
N THR A 66 -15.43 10.17 15.54
CA THR A 66 -16.23 8.96 15.40
C THR A 66 -15.38 7.71 15.56
N TYR A 67 -14.19 7.65 14.96
CA TYR A 67 -13.26 6.53 15.08
C TYR A 67 -12.86 6.24 16.54
N ASN A 68 -12.68 7.30 17.34
CA ASN A 68 -12.32 7.16 18.75
C ASN A 68 -13.49 6.66 19.60
N ASN A 69 -14.71 7.10 19.28
CA ASN A 69 -15.89 6.86 20.11
C ASN A 69 -16.73 5.66 19.66
N ASP A 70 -16.61 5.22 18.41
CA ASP A 70 -17.36 4.11 17.82
C ASP A 70 -16.42 2.92 17.55
N GLU A 71 -16.61 1.86 18.34
CA GLU A 71 -15.86 0.63 18.21
C GLU A 71 -16.14 -0.12 16.90
N ASN A 72 -17.39 -0.10 16.42
CA ASN A 72 -17.76 -0.79 15.18
C ASN A 72 -17.07 -0.13 13.98
N LEU A 73 -17.06 1.21 13.93
CA LEU A 73 -16.34 1.96 12.91
C LEU A 73 -14.84 1.67 12.94
N ARG A 74 -14.26 1.66 14.14
CA ARG A 74 -12.84 1.39 14.35
C ARG A 74 -12.47 -0.03 13.91
N ASN A 75 -13.28 -1.02 14.27
CA ASN A 75 -13.07 -2.42 13.89
C ASN A 75 -13.24 -2.60 12.38
N TRP A 76 -14.24 -1.96 11.77
CA TRP A 76 -14.42 -1.95 10.32
C TRP A 76 -13.18 -1.37 9.59
N PHE A 77 -12.68 -0.22 10.03
CA PHE A 77 -11.48 0.40 9.44
C PHE A 77 -10.24 -0.50 9.60
N ARG A 78 -10.04 -1.10 10.78
CA ARG A 78 -8.91 -2.02 11.03
C ARG A 78 -9.00 -3.26 10.13
N SER A 79 -10.19 -3.83 9.99
CA SER A 79 -10.45 -4.93 9.05
C SER A 79 -10.14 -4.50 7.61
N PHE A 80 -10.55 -3.30 7.21
CA PHE A 80 -10.26 -2.74 5.89
C PHE A 80 -8.76 -2.60 5.63
N ALA A 81 -7.99 -2.01 6.56
CA ALA A 81 -6.54 -1.88 6.43
C ALA A 81 -5.84 -3.26 6.39
N SER A 82 -6.38 -4.24 7.11
CA SER A 82 -5.85 -5.61 7.18
C SER A 82 -6.05 -6.43 5.90
N LEU A 83 -6.89 -5.99 4.95
CA LEU A 83 -7.06 -6.64 3.65
C LEU A 83 -5.73 -6.84 2.91
N SER A 84 -4.78 -5.92 3.11
CA SER A 84 -3.39 -6.01 2.62
C SER A 84 -2.65 -7.28 3.05
N LEU A 85 -3.09 -7.95 4.11
CA LEU A 85 -2.47 -9.14 4.67
C LEU A 85 -3.12 -10.45 4.17
N LEU A 86 -4.23 -10.36 3.43
CA LEU A 86 -4.93 -11.52 2.88
C LEU A 86 -4.34 -11.94 1.54
N PRO A 87 -4.48 -13.22 1.13
CA PRO A 87 -4.25 -13.63 -0.25
C PRO A 87 -5.01 -12.71 -1.22
N LEU A 88 -4.40 -12.36 -2.36
CA LEU A 88 -5.01 -11.41 -3.32
C LEU A 88 -6.42 -11.83 -3.76
N ASN A 89 -6.67 -13.13 -3.94
CA ASN A 89 -7.99 -13.65 -4.27
C ASN A 89 -9.01 -13.44 -3.15
N HIS A 90 -8.60 -13.52 -1.88
CA HIS A 90 -9.46 -13.26 -0.72
C HIS A 90 -9.57 -11.77 -0.39
N MET A 91 -8.59 -10.94 -0.77
CA MET A 91 -8.64 -9.49 -0.59
C MET A 91 -9.87 -8.88 -1.27
N LEU A 92 -10.18 -9.30 -2.50
CA LEU A 92 -11.35 -8.80 -3.24
C LEU A 92 -12.66 -9.19 -2.56
N GLN A 93 -12.77 -10.44 -2.10
CA GLN A 93 -13.94 -10.94 -1.36
C GLN A 93 -14.12 -10.20 -0.02
N GLY A 94 -13.02 -10.00 0.71
CA GLY A 94 -13.03 -9.24 1.96
C GLY A 94 -13.43 -7.77 1.75
N LEU A 95 -12.95 -7.14 0.67
CA LEU A 95 -13.34 -5.78 0.31
C LEU A 95 -14.84 -5.69 0.02
N GLN A 96 -15.39 -6.62 -0.76
CA GLN A 96 -16.82 -6.67 -1.04
C GLN A 96 -17.64 -6.83 0.24
N CYS A 97 -17.23 -7.73 1.13
CA CYS A 97 -17.88 -7.92 2.43
C CYS A 97 -17.88 -6.62 3.26
N LEU A 98 -16.74 -5.92 3.34
CA LEU A 98 -16.63 -4.66 4.07
C LEU A 98 -17.43 -3.51 3.44
N ILE A 99 -17.59 -3.49 2.12
CA ILE A 99 -18.46 -2.51 1.45
C ILE A 99 -19.93 -2.76 1.81
N LEU A 100 -20.37 -4.03 1.81
CA LEU A 100 -21.74 -4.41 2.14
C LEU A 100 -22.07 -4.21 3.63
N THR A 101 -21.07 -4.36 4.50
CA THR A 101 -21.20 -4.24 5.96
C THR A 101 -20.70 -2.90 6.50
N ARG A 102 -20.60 -1.88 5.63
CA ARG A 102 -20.03 -0.59 6.01
C ARG A 102 -20.90 0.14 7.04
N PRO A 103 -20.30 0.83 8.01
CA PRO A 103 -21.02 1.72 8.93
C PRO A 103 -21.75 2.84 8.19
N GLU A 104 -22.91 3.25 8.71
CA GLU A 104 -23.79 4.26 8.11
C GLU A 104 -23.34 5.70 8.38
N TYR A 105 -22.14 6.04 7.90
CA TYR A 105 -21.64 7.42 7.94
C TYR A 105 -21.47 7.97 6.52
N PRO A 106 -21.98 9.17 6.19
CA PRO A 106 -21.85 9.76 4.84
C PRO A 106 -20.40 9.83 4.34
N SER A 107 -19.46 10.16 5.23
CA SER A 107 -18.03 10.24 4.93
C SER A 107 -17.41 8.92 4.47
N ILE A 108 -18.02 7.76 4.73
CA ILE A 108 -17.48 6.46 4.33
C ILE A 108 -17.47 6.30 2.81
N GLN A 109 -18.44 6.87 2.10
CA GLN A 109 -18.43 6.82 0.64
C GLN A 109 -17.19 7.54 0.08
N GLY A 110 -16.87 8.73 0.59
CA GLY A 110 -15.66 9.45 0.19
C GLY A 110 -14.36 8.70 0.49
N PHE A 111 -14.33 7.90 1.56
CA PHE A 111 -13.19 7.02 1.86
C PHE A 111 -13.06 5.89 0.83
N LEU A 112 -14.18 5.25 0.47
CA LEU A 112 -14.21 4.20 -0.54
C LEU A 112 -13.83 4.72 -1.94
N ASP A 113 -14.28 5.91 -2.30
CA ASP A 113 -13.92 6.55 -3.58
C ASP A 113 -12.42 6.88 -3.65
N TYR A 114 -11.85 7.37 -2.54
CA TYR A 114 -10.40 7.55 -2.42
C TYR A 114 -9.65 6.22 -2.58
N TYR A 115 -10.09 5.18 -1.88
CA TYR A 115 -9.46 3.87 -1.97
C TYR A 115 -9.53 3.32 -3.40
N HIS A 116 -10.70 3.38 -4.04
CA HIS A 116 -10.89 2.92 -5.40
C HIS A 116 -10.00 3.66 -6.40
N SER A 117 -9.89 4.99 -6.29
CA SER A 117 -9.09 5.82 -7.21
C SER A 117 -7.57 5.75 -6.97
N THR A 118 -7.15 5.41 -5.74
CA THR A 118 -5.73 5.38 -5.36
C THR A 118 -5.13 3.97 -5.38
N TYR A 119 -5.90 2.96 -4.97
CA TYR A 119 -5.47 1.59 -4.70
C TYR A 119 -6.20 0.52 -5.52
N GLY A 120 -7.13 0.91 -6.40
CA GLY A 120 -7.82 -0.02 -7.30
C GLY A 120 -6.91 -0.72 -8.32
N PRO A 121 -7.39 -1.76 -9.03
CA PRO A 121 -6.58 -2.58 -9.95
C PRO A 121 -5.86 -1.80 -11.05
N PHE A 122 -6.44 -0.68 -11.51
CA PHE A 122 -5.94 0.13 -12.63
C PHE A 122 -5.47 1.51 -12.18
N THR A 123 -4.91 1.60 -10.98
CA THR A 123 -4.53 2.87 -10.34
C THR A 123 -3.02 3.04 -10.24
N LYS A 124 -2.63 4.16 -9.61
CA LYS A 124 -1.25 4.50 -9.26
C LYS A 124 -0.60 3.44 -8.37
N PHE A 125 -1.35 2.81 -7.47
CA PHE A 125 -0.84 1.85 -6.50
C PHE A 125 -1.71 0.58 -6.45
N PRO A 126 -1.63 -0.29 -7.47
CA PRO A 126 -2.48 -1.48 -7.57
C PRO A 126 -2.29 -2.47 -6.40
N PRO A 127 -3.26 -3.38 -6.17
CA PRO A 127 -3.26 -4.33 -5.06
C PRO A 127 -1.96 -5.09 -4.80
N HIS A 128 -1.27 -5.53 -5.85
CA HIS A 128 -0.01 -6.27 -5.70
C HIS A 128 1.12 -5.43 -5.09
N MET A 129 1.06 -4.09 -5.18
CA MET A 129 2.07 -3.22 -4.58
C MET A 129 1.94 -3.15 -3.05
N TYR A 130 0.72 -3.03 -2.52
CA TYR A 130 0.50 -2.88 -1.07
C TYR A 130 0.06 -4.18 -0.37
N ASN A 131 -0.08 -5.28 -1.11
CA ASN A 131 -0.32 -6.59 -0.53
C ASN A 131 0.97 -7.16 0.08
N HIS A 132 0.88 -7.58 1.35
CA HIS A 132 1.96 -8.19 2.13
C HIS A 132 1.64 -9.62 2.58
N TYR A 133 0.67 -10.30 1.95
CA TYR A 133 0.43 -11.71 2.21
C TYR A 133 1.70 -12.53 1.90
N ARG A 134 2.10 -13.38 2.86
CA ARG A 134 3.35 -14.15 2.83
C ARG A 134 4.60 -13.29 2.58
N ASN A 135 4.57 -12.00 2.89
CA ASN A 135 5.78 -11.19 2.80
C ASN A 135 6.76 -11.58 3.91
N ILE A 136 7.90 -12.11 3.50
CA ILE A 136 9.03 -12.49 4.36
C ILE A 136 10.09 -11.38 4.48
N THR A 137 9.98 -10.32 3.68
CA THR A 137 10.85 -9.13 3.79
C THR A 137 10.27 -8.15 4.81
N PRO A 138 11.07 -7.19 5.32
CA PRO A 138 10.56 -6.09 6.13
C PRO A 138 9.34 -5.44 5.46
N ARG A 139 8.28 -5.23 6.24
CA ARG A 139 7.01 -4.65 5.78
C ARG A 139 6.97 -3.13 5.97
N THR A 140 7.91 -2.60 6.74
CA THR A 140 7.97 -1.20 7.15
C THR A 140 9.37 -0.65 6.87
N ILE A 141 9.42 0.59 6.40
CA ILE A 141 10.65 1.38 6.27
C ILE A 141 10.47 2.63 7.13
N ASN A 142 10.48 2.44 8.44
CA ASN A 142 10.46 3.54 9.40
C ASN A 142 11.93 3.91 9.65
N TYR A 143 12.38 5.00 9.04
CA TYR A 143 13.61 5.68 9.40
C TYR A 143 13.25 6.99 10.10
#